data_AF-A0A7S4ADL3-F1
#
_entry.id   AF-A0A7S4ADL3-F1
#
_cell.length_a   1.000
_cell.length_b   1.000
_cell.length_c   1.000
_cell.angle_alpha   90.00
_cell.angle_beta   90.00
_cell.angle_gamma   90.00
#
_symmetry.space_group_name_H-M   'P 1'
#
loop_
_entity.id
_entity.type
_entity.pdbx_description
1 polymer ?
#
loop_
_entity_poly.entity_id
_entity_poly.type
_entity_poly.pdbx_seq_one_letter_code
_entity_poly.pdbx_strand_id
1 'polypeptide(L)'
;ATWYIRYTVSNSAHKVVADVPITKLGCEDSILRFMLLPNHSIATVALTDQFPAQLLAAAAAASTPANAFLATSSSAINSNTISISSIATAATSIMASSSSSTATVAAVAATTAAMGLVAGYCYRSVTPCSTSSSSSTTTPEVPESLLNSKHGPELKLAVRLAMEAGSNMVEYLEAKGTAAESSLDLGIETKSSSADFCTKVDVENERLVIEGIRTAFPNHQIIGEESVGTGSVPKLEPTVPTWIVDPIDGTTNFSSGLHALTCVSIAYCVGGKPVVGVVYAPGIHELFVAVEGCGAYRNGKALRQDPERSTKSVSKAVICNEMGYTRDPSNLEVLTAAQTRVMLRGCKAMRQLGSGCLDLCYVASGRLDAVYAGLRNEGWNPWDYAACLVICNEAGCIMESIEAQSVEGCGGFDLYSKSVLCGVSRELVDELRSLLILKE
;
A
#
# COMPACT_ATOMS: atom_id res chain seq x y z
N ALA A 1 -1.48 -27.17 -19.09
CA ALA A 1 -1.43 -28.56 -18.60
C ALA A 1 -1.79 -28.56 -17.12
N THR A 2 -2.76 -29.37 -16.71
CA THR A 2 -3.17 -29.51 -15.30
C THR A 2 -2.30 -30.60 -14.66
N TRP A 3 -1.62 -30.28 -13.57
CA TRP A 3 -0.79 -31.24 -12.85
C TRP A 3 -1.62 -31.88 -11.73
N TYR A 4 -1.40 -33.17 -11.48
CA TYR A 4 -2.13 -33.93 -10.45
C TYR A 4 -1.14 -34.66 -9.56
N ILE A 5 -1.45 -34.76 -8.27
CA ILE A 5 -0.78 -35.73 -7.39
C ILE A 5 -1.64 -36.98 -7.40
N ARG A 6 -1.06 -38.07 -7.93
CA ARG A 6 -1.72 -39.36 -8.07
C ARG A 6 -1.41 -40.24 -6.87
N TYR A 7 -2.42 -40.53 -6.07
CA TYR A 7 -2.33 -41.50 -4.99
C TYR A 7 -2.91 -42.83 -5.46
N THR A 8 -2.16 -43.90 -5.22
CA THR A 8 -2.56 -45.26 -5.61
C THR A 8 -2.60 -46.12 -4.36
N VAL A 9 -3.75 -46.73 -4.09
CA VAL A 9 -3.94 -47.69 -3.01
C VAL A 9 -4.37 -49.01 -3.63
N SER A 10 -3.63 -50.07 -3.36
CA SER A 10 -3.86 -51.40 -3.96
C SER A 10 -3.80 -52.51 -2.93
N ASN A 11 -4.56 -53.58 -3.16
CA ASN A 11 -4.41 -54.87 -2.49
C ASN A 11 -4.28 -56.02 -3.51
N SER A 12 -4.30 -57.26 -3.02
CA SER A 12 -4.11 -58.47 -3.83
C SER A 12 -5.22 -58.74 -4.86
N ALA A 13 -6.35 -58.03 -4.82
CA ALA A 13 -7.46 -58.21 -5.75
C ALA A 13 -7.83 -56.94 -6.55
N HIS A 14 -7.70 -55.73 -5.98
CA HIS A 14 -8.12 -54.48 -6.63
C HIS A 14 -7.18 -53.29 -6.35
N LYS A 15 -7.24 -52.30 -7.25
CA LYS A 15 -6.42 -51.08 -7.24
C LYS A 15 -7.30 -49.85 -7.44
N VAL A 16 -7.22 -48.89 -6.52
CA VAL A 16 -7.92 -47.61 -6.61
C VAL A 16 -6.90 -46.50 -6.75
N VAL A 17 -7.16 -45.60 -7.70
CA VAL A 17 -6.30 -44.46 -8.01
C VAL A 17 -7.11 -43.19 -7.85
N ALA A 18 -6.60 -42.25 -7.06
CA ALA A 18 -7.19 -40.93 -6.88
C ALA A 18 -6.20 -39.88 -7.37
N ASP A 19 -6.66 -39.05 -8.30
CA ASP A 19 -5.90 -37.94 -8.85
C ASP A 19 -6.42 -36.64 -8.25
N VAL A 20 -5.61 -36.01 -7.40
CA VAL A 20 -5.95 -34.72 -6.82
C VAL A 20 -5.36 -33.64 -7.72
N PRO A 21 -6.18 -32.77 -8.36
CA PRO A 21 -5.68 -31.69 -9.18
C PRO A 21 -4.88 -30.72 -8.31
N ILE A 22 -3.66 -30.42 -8.74
CA ILE A 22 -2.95 -29.23 -8.29
C ILE A 22 -3.61 -28.08 -9.02
N THR A 23 -4.61 -27.46 -8.39
CA THR A 23 -5.22 -26.25 -8.92
C THR A 23 -4.14 -25.17 -9.04
N LYS A 24 -4.10 -24.56 -10.23
CA LYS A 24 -3.14 -23.54 -10.62
C LYS A 24 -3.26 -22.34 -9.66
N LEU A 25 -2.45 -22.31 -8.61
CA LEU A 25 -2.19 -21.08 -7.87
C LEU A 25 -1.50 -20.14 -8.84
N GLY A 26 -2.19 -19.05 -9.19
CA GLY A 26 -1.71 -18.05 -10.12
C GLY A 26 -0.49 -17.32 -9.57
N CYS A 27 0.69 -17.88 -9.84
CA CYS A 27 1.93 -17.12 -9.98
C CYS A 27 2.56 -17.59 -11.28
N GLU A 28 2.49 -16.74 -12.30
CA GLU A 28 3.43 -16.83 -13.41
C GLU A 28 4.83 -16.50 -12.87
N ASP A 29 5.81 -17.28 -13.31
CA ASP A 29 7.24 -17.16 -13.00
C ASP A 29 7.68 -17.42 -11.56
N SER A 30 7.73 -18.69 -11.16
CA SER A 30 8.70 -19.18 -10.18
C SER A 30 8.96 -20.68 -10.36
N ILE A 31 10.23 -21.00 -10.60
CA ILE A 31 10.80 -22.31 -10.89
C ILE A 31 10.47 -23.33 -9.78
N LEU A 32 9.62 -24.31 -10.09
CA LEU A 32 9.46 -25.53 -9.29
C LEU A 32 10.63 -26.48 -9.57
N ARG A 33 11.75 -26.31 -8.86
CA ARG A 33 12.75 -27.38 -8.69
C ARG A 33 12.28 -28.31 -7.58
N PHE A 34 11.60 -29.40 -7.93
CA PHE A 34 11.50 -30.55 -7.04
C PHE A 34 12.89 -31.17 -6.89
N MET A 35 13.49 -31.09 -5.71
CA MET A 35 14.58 -32.00 -5.34
C MET A 35 14.00 -33.41 -5.22
N LEU A 36 14.13 -34.20 -6.28
CA LEU A 36 14.14 -35.65 -6.16
C LEU A 36 15.38 -36.02 -5.34
N LEU A 37 15.20 -36.36 -4.06
CA LEU A 37 16.20 -37.16 -3.37
C LEU A 37 16.21 -38.55 -4.04
N PRO A 38 17.38 -39.04 -4.49
CA PRO A 38 17.48 -40.39 -5.02
C PRO A 38 17.46 -41.36 -3.85
N ASN A 39 16.45 -42.23 -3.85
CA ASN A 39 16.41 -43.60 -3.33
C ASN A 39 15.14 -43.90 -2.51
N HIS A 40 14.34 -44.81 -3.10
CA HIS A 40 13.36 -45.73 -2.52
C HIS A 40 12.72 -45.39 -1.16
N SER A 41 11.40 -45.13 -1.15
CA SER A 41 10.44 -45.73 -0.19
C SER A 41 8.99 -45.36 -0.53
N ILE A 42 8.18 -46.37 -0.84
CA ILE A 42 6.72 -46.28 -1.01
C ILE A 42 6.08 -46.70 0.33
N ALA A 43 5.32 -45.83 0.98
CA ALA A 43 4.56 -46.19 2.17
C ALA A 43 3.12 -46.59 1.76
N THR A 44 2.75 -47.85 2.01
CA THR A 44 1.43 -48.42 1.68
C THR A 44 0.70 -48.73 2.99
N VAL A 45 -0.52 -48.22 3.18
CA VAL A 45 -1.37 -48.53 4.36
C VAL A 45 -2.72 -49.02 3.88
N ALA A 46 -3.15 -50.18 4.39
CA ALA A 46 -4.36 -50.89 3.99
C ALA A 46 -5.50 -50.67 5.00
N LEU A 47 -6.72 -50.43 4.51
CA LEU A 47 -7.96 -50.41 5.31
C LEU A 47 -9.06 -51.12 4.49
N THR A 48 -9.86 -51.95 5.16
CA THR A 48 -10.92 -52.78 4.57
C THR A 48 -12.32 -52.26 4.90
N ASP A 49 -13.25 -52.57 3.99
CA ASP A 49 -14.58 -51.99 3.77
C ASP A 49 -15.65 -52.22 4.86
N GLN A 50 -16.46 -51.21 5.15
CA GLN A 50 -17.82 -51.07 4.58
C GLN A 50 -18.51 -49.83 5.15
N PHE A 51 -18.93 -48.95 4.24
CA PHE A 51 -19.75 -47.76 4.45
C PHE A 51 -21.05 -48.03 3.67
N PRO A 52 -22.27 -47.82 4.21
CA PRO A 52 -22.88 -46.49 4.02
C PRO A 52 -23.93 -46.05 5.08
N ALA A 53 -24.19 -44.73 5.06
CA ALA A 53 -25.47 -44.06 5.38
C ALA A 53 -25.67 -43.32 6.73
N GLN A 54 -24.69 -43.21 7.63
CA GLN A 54 -24.84 -42.35 8.84
C GLN A 54 -23.80 -41.23 9.02
N LEU A 55 -22.89 -41.03 8.04
CA LEU A 55 -21.96 -39.89 8.01
C LEU A 55 -22.64 -38.52 7.86
N LEU A 56 -23.93 -38.48 7.53
CA LEU A 56 -24.64 -37.20 7.34
C LEU A 56 -25.27 -36.64 8.61
N ALA A 57 -25.30 -37.37 9.73
CA ALA A 57 -26.02 -36.93 10.94
C ALA A 57 -25.12 -36.62 12.16
N ALA A 58 -23.93 -37.23 12.27
CA ALA A 58 -23.10 -37.10 13.48
C ALA A 58 -22.11 -35.92 13.46
N ALA A 59 -21.85 -35.33 12.28
CA ALA A 59 -21.04 -34.11 12.16
C ALA A 59 -21.74 -32.86 12.76
N ALA A 60 -23.02 -32.97 13.16
CA ALA A 60 -23.85 -31.86 13.58
C ALA A 60 -24.12 -31.77 15.11
N ALA A 61 -23.63 -32.68 15.94
CA ALA A 61 -23.82 -32.63 17.40
C ALA A 61 -22.48 -32.89 18.10
N ALA A 62 -21.62 -31.88 18.18
CA ALA A 62 -21.53 -30.99 19.33
C ALA A 62 -20.97 -31.64 20.61
N SER A 63 -19.92 -30.99 21.11
CA SER A 63 -19.42 -30.93 22.50
C SER A 63 -18.62 -32.11 23.10
N THR A 64 -17.35 -31.76 23.40
CA THR A 64 -16.44 -32.29 24.44
C THR A 64 -15.90 -33.72 24.30
N PRO A 65 -14.72 -33.86 23.66
CA PRO A 65 -13.54 -34.33 24.39
C PRO A 65 -12.22 -33.57 24.04
N ALA A 66 -12.31 -32.29 23.62
CA ALA A 66 -11.14 -31.46 23.29
C ALA A 66 -10.27 -31.08 24.52
N ASN A 67 -10.82 -31.12 25.74
CA ASN A 67 -10.12 -30.65 26.93
C ASN A 67 -9.13 -31.68 27.54
N ALA A 68 -9.27 -32.96 27.23
CA ALA A 68 -8.33 -33.98 27.72
C ALA A 68 -7.01 -34.02 26.90
N PHE A 69 -7.06 -33.61 25.63
CA PHE A 69 -5.88 -33.53 24.76
C PHE A 69 -5.00 -32.32 25.10
N LEU A 70 -5.62 -31.17 25.44
CA LEU A 70 -4.89 -29.94 25.80
C LEU A 70 -4.10 -30.05 27.11
N ALA A 71 -4.52 -30.89 28.06
CA ALA A 71 -3.85 -31.03 29.36
C ALA A 71 -2.55 -31.86 29.31
N THR A 72 -2.40 -32.75 28.32
CA THR A 72 -1.18 -33.57 28.16
C THR A 72 -0.17 -32.95 27.19
N SER A 73 -0.57 -31.98 26.36
CA SER A 73 0.30 -31.28 25.41
C SER A 73 1.02 -30.05 25.98
N SER A 74 0.68 -29.59 27.20
CA SER A 74 1.27 -28.37 27.77
C SER A 74 2.75 -28.51 28.15
N SER A 75 3.24 -29.72 28.44
CA SER A 75 4.66 -29.95 28.75
C SER A 75 5.54 -30.17 27.51
N ALA A 76 4.97 -30.49 26.35
CA ALA A 76 5.71 -30.80 25.13
C ALA A 76 5.96 -29.59 24.21
N ILE A 77 5.21 -28.49 24.39
CA ILE A 77 5.26 -27.32 23.51
C ILE A 77 6.42 -26.35 23.85
N ASN A 78 7.11 -26.52 24.99
CA ASN A 78 8.22 -25.64 25.39
C ASN A 78 9.61 -26.06 24.88
N SER A 79 9.70 -26.99 23.93
CA SER A 79 10.97 -27.27 23.23
C SER A 79 10.75 -27.15 21.73
N ASN A 80 11.63 -26.41 21.03
CA ASN A 80 11.60 -26.16 19.57
C ASN A 80 11.86 -27.43 18.72
N THR A 81 11.48 -28.60 19.20
CA THR A 81 11.66 -29.89 18.51
C THR A 81 10.44 -30.76 18.76
N ILE A 82 9.57 -30.88 17.75
CA ILE A 82 8.52 -31.89 17.73
C ILE A 82 9.13 -33.15 17.14
N SER A 83 9.47 -34.14 17.97
CA SER A 83 9.92 -35.43 17.48
C SER A 83 8.72 -36.24 16.97
N ILE A 84 8.68 -36.49 15.65
CA ILE A 84 7.64 -37.28 14.97
C ILE A 84 7.52 -38.70 15.58
N SER A 85 8.62 -39.25 16.11
CA SER A 85 8.62 -40.55 16.79
C SER A 85 7.79 -40.54 18.09
N SER A 86 7.71 -39.42 18.80
CA SER A 86 6.94 -39.28 20.04
C SER A 86 5.43 -39.22 19.77
N ILE A 87 5.03 -38.58 18.67
CA ILE A 87 3.62 -38.52 18.22
C ILE A 87 3.17 -39.90 17.72
N ALA A 88 4.02 -40.59 16.95
CA ALA A 88 3.74 -41.95 16.50
C ALA A 88 3.64 -42.93 17.69
N THR A 89 4.49 -42.80 18.71
CA THR A 89 4.48 -43.65 19.92
C THR A 89 3.23 -43.39 20.79
N ALA A 90 2.78 -42.13 20.90
CA ALA A 90 1.54 -41.78 21.59
C ALA A 90 0.30 -42.31 20.86
N ALA A 91 0.26 -42.19 19.53
CA ALA A 91 -0.81 -42.76 18.70
C ALA A 91 -0.85 -44.29 18.80
N THR A 92 0.30 -44.95 18.82
CA THR A 92 0.41 -46.42 18.94
C THR A 92 -0.04 -46.93 20.32
N SER A 93 0.29 -46.20 21.39
CA SER A 93 -0.14 -46.52 22.77
C SER A 93 -1.66 -46.37 22.97
N ILE A 94 -2.29 -45.41 22.28
CA ILE A 94 -3.75 -45.19 22.32
C ILE A 94 -4.47 -46.27 21.50
N MET A 95 -3.91 -46.68 20.37
CA MET A 95 -4.42 -47.81 19.57
C MET A 95 -4.27 -49.17 20.26
N ALA A 96 -3.25 -49.35 21.12
CA ALA A 96 -3.01 -50.60 21.83
C ALA A 96 -3.93 -50.83 23.04
N SER A 97 -4.61 -49.80 23.54
CA SER A 97 -5.36 -49.84 24.82
C SER A 97 -6.88 -49.82 24.68
N SER A 98 -7.43 -49.85 23.46
CA SER A 98 -8.88 -49.76 23.26
C SER A 98 -9.36 -50.60 22.08
N SER A 99 -10.32 -51.48 22.35
CA SER A 99 -10.90 -52.44 21.41
C SER A 99 -12.15 -51.90 20.69
N SER A 100 -12.33 -50.58 20.62
CA SER A 100 -13.53 -49.93 20.05
C SER A 100 -13.21 -48.89 18.97
N SER A 101 -14.11 -48.78 17.99
CA SER A 101 -14.02 -47.94 16.79
C SER A 101 -13.86 -46.44 17.04
N THR A 102 -14.09 -45.96 18.27
CA THR A 102 -13.86 -44.57 18.70
C THR A 102 -12.37 -44.23 18.79
N ALA A 103 -11.49 -45.19 19.07
CA ALA A 103 -10.05 -44.96 19.19
C ALA A 103 -9.35 -44.74 17.85
N THR A 104 -9.83 -45.42 16.80
CA THR A 104 -9.32 -45.25 15.44
C THR A 104 -9.74 -43.90 14.85
N VAL A 105 -10.97 -43.45 15.13
CA VAL A 105 -11.43 -42.11 14.75
C VAL A 105 -10.65 -41.02 15.49
N ALA A 106 -10.37 -41.22 16.78
CA ALA A 106 -9.51 -40.32 17.54
C ALA A 106 -8.05 -40.31 17.00
N ALA A 107 -7.52 -41.46 16.59
CA ALA A 107 -6.19 -41.57 15.99
C ALA A 107 -6.11 -40.91 14.61
N VAL A 108 -7.12 -41.08 13.75
CA VAL A 108 -7.19 -40.43 12.43
C VAL A 108 -7.41 -38.93 12.57
N ALA A 109 -8.26 -38.48 13.50
CA ALA A 109 -8.45 -37.05 13.80
C ALA A 109 -7.17 -36.42 14.37
N ALA A 110 -6.48 -37.10 15.29
CA ALA A 110 -5.20 -36.65 15.85
C ALA A 110 -4.08 -36.63 14.80
N THR A 111 -4.03 -37.61 13.90
CA THR A 111 -3.05 -37.67 12.81
C THR A 111 -3.35 -36.60 11.76
N THR A 112 -4.62 -36.34 11.44
CA THR A 112 -5.02 -35.28 10.51
C THR A 112 -4.79 -33.89 11.10
N ALA A 113 -5.03 -33.70 12.40
CA ALA A 113 -4.71 -32.46 13.11
C ALA A 113 -3.20 -32.24 13.25
N ALA A 114 -2.42 -33.30 13.49
CA ALA A 114 -0.96 -33.25 13.50
C ALA A 114 -0.39 -32.97 12.11
N MET A 115 -0.93 -33.58 11.05
CA MET A 115 -0.55 -33.29 9.66
C MET A 115 -0.99 -31.88 9.24
N GLY A 116 -2.10 -31.37 9.76
CA GLY A 116 -2.53 -29.98 9.59
C GLY A 116 -1.63 -28.98 10.32
N LEU A 117 -1.13 -29.32 11.52
CA LEU A 117 -0.15 -28.52 12.26
C LEU A 117 1.23 -28.57 11.64
N VAL A 118 1.67 -29.74 11.12
CA VAL A 118 2.93 -29.87 10.38
C VAL A 118 2.83 -29.19 9.03
N ALA A 119 1.71 -29.32 8.30
CA ALA A 119 1.49 -28.58 7.06
C ALA A 119 1.37 -27.07 7.32
N GLY A 120 0.75 -26.65 8.43
CA GLY A 120 0.71 -25.25 8.86
C GLY A 120 2.08 -24.72 9.27
N TYR A 121 2.88 -25.51 9.98
CA TYR A 121 4.26 -25.17 10.36
C TYR A 121 5.17 -25.14 9.12
N CYS A 122 5.09 -26.14 8.24
CA CYS A 122 5.79 -26.15 6.96
C CYS A 122 5.31 -25.02 6.06
N TYR A 123 4.03 -24.67 6.03
CA TYR A 123 3.52 -23.49 5.33
C TYR A 123 4.06 -22.20 5.95
N ARG A 124 4.21 -22.12 7.27
CA ARG A 124 4.89 -21.01 7.97
C ARG A 124 6.41 -21.00 7.79
N SER A 125 6.98 -22.13 7.39
CA SER A 125 8.41 -22.33 7.08
C SER A 125 8.71 -22.18 5.58
N VAL A 126 7.68 -22.22 4.73
CA VAL A 126 7.72 -22.14 3.26
C VAL A 126 7.02 -20.87 2.75
N THR A 127 6.28 -20.14 3.60
CA THR A 127 6.19 -18.68 3.49
C THR A 127 7.61 -18.18 3.44
N PRO A 128 7.92 -17.34 2.45
CA PRO A 128 9.21 -17.30 1.82
C PRO A 128 10.28 -17.18 2.89
N CYS A 129 11.35 -17.97 2.67
CA CYS A 129 12.71 -17.56 2.94
C CYS A 129 12.67 -16.07 3.32
N SER A 130 12.81 -15.78 4.61
CA SER A 130 13.51 -14.57 4.97
C SER A 130 14.78 -14.70 4.16
N THR A 131 14.80 -14.01 3.02
CA THR A 131 16.03 -13.46 2.55
C THR A 131 16.55 -12.83 3.82
N SER A 132 17.61 -13.39 4.37
CA SER A 132 18.70 -12.55 4.80
C SER A 132 19.16 -11.75 3.57
N SER A 133 18.28 -10.95 2.96
CA SER A 133 18.57 -9.55 2.92
C SER A 133 18.86 -9.27 4.38
N SER A 134 20.15 -9.11 4.69
CA SER A 134 20.50 -7.86 5.33
C SER A 134 19.42 -6.86 4.95
N SER A 135 18.65 -6.34 5.90
CA SER A 135 17.96 -5.09 5.62
C SER A 135 19.09 -4.11 5.29
N SER A 136 19.57 -4.16 4.04
CA SER A 136 19.92 -2.98 3.34
C SER A 136 18.59 -2.27 3.35
N THR A 137 18.39 -1.43 4.36
CA THR A 137 17.81 -0.12 4.18
C THR A 137 18.48 0.46 2.95
N THR A 138 18.08 -0.02 1.77
CA THR A 138 18.58 0.44 0.49
C THR A 138 18.00 1.82 0.40
N THR A 139 18.86 2.79 0.71
CA THR A 139 18.59 4.21 0.55
C THR A 139 17.86 4.38 -0.78
N PRO A 140 16.67 5.00 -0.80
CA PRO A 140 15.92 5.19 -2.03
C PRO A 140 16.80 5.76 -3.13
N GLU A 141 16.84 5.09 -4.28
CA GLU A 141 17.76 5.43 -5.36
C GLU A 141 17.22 6.55 -6.24
N VAL A 142 18.12 7.45 -6.66
CA VAL A 142 17.85 8.50 -7.66
C VAL A 142 18.72 8.23 -8.89
N PRO A 143 18.13 8.10 -10.09
CA PRO A 143 18.90 7.87 -11.31
C PRO A 143 19.95 8.95 -11.58
N GLU A 144 21.15 8.55 -12.01
CA GLU A 144 22.22 9.49 -12.37
C GLU A 144 21.82 10.47 -13.47
N SER A 145 20.94 10.07 -14.40
CA SER A 145 20.41 10.94 -15.45
C SER A 145 19.69 12.17 -14.89
N LEU A 146 18.91 12.01 -13.82
CA LEU A 146 18.25 13.11 -13.13
C LEU A 146 19.25 13.98 -12.35
N LEU A 147 20.20 13.34 -11.66
CA LEU A 147 21.23 14.01 -10.87
C LEU A 147 22.18 14.86 -11.72
N ASN A 148 22.34 14.51 -13.00
CA ASN A 148 23.16 15.21 -13.99
C ASN A 148 22.34 16.13 -14.91
N SER A 149 21.03 16.24 -14.70
CA SER A 149 20.15 17.16 -15.45
C SER A 149 20.44 18.62 -15.09
N LYS A 150 19.83 19.55 -15.84
CA LYS A 150 19.92 21.00 -15.61
C LYS A 150 19.60 21.40 -14.16
N HIS A 151 18.62 20.72 -13.54
CA HIS A 151 18.16 20.99 -12.17
C HIS A 151 18.61 19.90 -11.17
N GLY A 152 19.69 19.18 -11.50
CA GLY A 152 20.28 18.15 -10.65
C GLY A 152 20.73 18.65 -9.27
N PRO A 153 21.33 19.85 -9.11
CA PRO A 153 21.67 20.40 -7.80
C PRO A 153 20.45 20.61 -6.90
N GLU A 154 19.36 21.16 -7.43
CA GLU A 154 18.12 21.39 -6.71
C GLU A 154 17.44 20.08 -6.33
N LEU A 155 17.42 19.10 -7.25
CA LEU A 155 16.94 17.76 -6.97
C LEU A 155 17.72 17.09 -5.84
N LYS A 156 19.06 17.14 -5.86
CA LYS A 156 19.92 16.57 -4.81
C LYS A 156 19.59 17.15 -3.44
N LEU A 157 19.38 18.46 -3.39
CA LEU A 157 18.99 19.14 -2.16
C LEU A 157 17.60 18.70 -1.70
N ALA A 158 16.61 18.73 -2.59
CA ALA A 158 15.24 18.35 -2.28
C ALA A 158 15.14 16.91 -1.74
N VAL A 159 15.81 15.95 -2.40
CA VAL A 159 15.83 14.55 -1.96
C VAL A 159 16.43 14.43 -0.57
N ARG A 160 17.58 15.06 -0.33
CA ARG A 160 18.23 15.02 0.98
C ARG A 160 17.32 15.59 2.07
N LEU A 161 16.73 16.76 1.85
CA LEU A 161 15.86 17.41 2.82
C LEU A 161 14.55 16.63 3.06
N ALA A 162 13.95 16.07 2.01
CA ALA A 162 12.75 15.23 2.15
C ALA A 162 13.05 13.97 2.98
N MET A 163 14.23 13.36 2.79
CA MET A 163 14.65 12.21 3.57
C MET A 163 14.97 12.56 5.03
N GLU A 164 15.66 13.67 5.27
CA GLU A 164 15.95 14.19 6.62
C GLU A 164 14.63 14.50 7.38
N ALA A 165 13.70 15.21 6.75
CA ALA A 165 12.36 15.46 7.32
C ALA A 165 11.56 14.17 7.54
N GLY A 166 11.64 13.23 6.60
CA GLY A 166 11.01 11.91 6.72
C GLY A 166 11.56 11.09 7.90
N SER A 167 12.84 11.25 8.26
CA SER A 167 13.41 10.60 9.45
C SER A 167 12.79 11.07 10.75
N ASN A 168 12.44 12.36 10.87
CA ASN A 168 11.74 12.90 12.05
C ASN A 168 10.33 12.29 12.20
N MET A 169 9.69 11.91 11.10
CA MET A 169 8.38 11.26 11.13
C MET A 169 8.44 9.81 11.64
N VAL A 170 9.57 9.12 11.46
CA VAL A 170 9.73 7.70 11.83
C VAL A 170 9.77 7.51 13.34
N GLU A 171 10.32 8.47 14.10
CA GLU A 171 10.35 8.38 15.56
C GLU A 171 8.93 8.26 16.13
N TYR A 172 7.98 9.02 15.60
CA TYR A 172 6.58 8.95 16.00
C TYR A 172 5.90 7.63 15.58
N LEU A 173 6.32 7.06 14.44
CA LEU A 173 5.76 5.80 13.90
C LEU A 173 5.87 4.63 14.87
N GLU A 174 6.98 4.53 15.59
CA GLU A 174 7.23 3.38 16.47
C GLU A 174 6.47 3.48 17.81
N ALA A 175 6.11 4.69 18.23
CA ALA A 175 5.49 4.92 19.53
C ALA A 175 3.95 4.71 19.52
N LYS A 176 3.28 5.00 18.40
CA LYS A 176 1.80 5.03 18.31
C LYS A 176 1.14 3.71 18.73
N GLY A 177 0.11 3.78 19.57
CA GLY A 177 -0.67 2.64 20.06
C GLY A 177 0.04 1.77 21.09
N THR A 178 1.22 2.18 21.56
CA THR A 178 2.01 1.44 22.55
C THR A 178 2.01 2.15 23.91
N ALA A 179 2.53 1.48 24.95
CA ALA A 179 2.71 2.11 26.26
C ALA A 179 3.74 3.26 26.26
N ALA A 180 4.52 3.40 25.19
CA ALA A 180 5.44 4.51 24.99
C ALA A 180 4.77 5.73 24.31
N GLU A 181 3.52 5.60 23.82
CA GLU A 181 2.79 6.72 23.24
C GLU A 181 2.43 7.75 24.32
N SER A 182 3.05 8.94 24.25
CA SER A 182 2.60 10.10 25.01
C SER A 182 1.52 10.85 24.21
N SER A 183 0.30 10.94 24.75
CA SER A 183 -0.79 11.72 24.12
C SER A 183 -0.59 13.24 24.17
N LEU A 184 0.41 13.72 24.93
CA LEU A 184 0.80 15.13 25.03
C LEU A 184 1.88 15.53 24.01
N ASP A 185 2.36 14.59 23.18
CA ASP A 185 3.64 14.73 22.50
C ASP A 185 3.57 15.53 21.20
N LEU A 186 2.55 15.28 20.38
CA LEU A 186 2.45 15.88 19.03
C LEU A 186 2.20 17.38 19.01
N GLY A 187 1.72 17.99 20.11
CA GLY A 187 1.40 19.42 20.16
C GLY A 187 0.51 19.87 19.01
N ILE A 188 -0.68 19.28 18.91
CA ILE A 188 -1.64 19.59 17.85
C ILE A 188 -2.05 21.06 17.94
N GLU A 189 -1.84 21.79 16.86
CA GLU A 189 -2.26 23.19 16.68
C GLU A 189 -3.33 23.26 15.58
N THR A 190 -4.55 23.64 15.96
CA THR A 190 -5.66 23.79 15.02
C THR A 190 -5.48 25.04 14.17
N LYS A 191 -5.58 24.91 12.85
CA LYS A 191 -5.53 26.01 11.87
C LYS A 191 -6.92 26.60 11.67
N SER A 192 -7.60 26.28 10.56
CA SER A 192 -8.91 26.86 10.22
C SER A 192 -10.11 26.14 10.85
N SER A 193 -10.00 24.84 11.09
CA SER A 193 -11.09 24.01 11.63
C SER A 193 -10.53 22.81 12.39
N SER A 194 -11.36 22.09 13.15
CA SER A 194 -10.91 20.85 13.84
C SER A 194 -10.40 19.75 12.91
N ALA A 195 -10.70 19.85 11.60
CA ALA A 195 -10.20 18.95 10.58
C ALA A 195 -8.90 19.43 9.91
N ASP A 196 -8.48 20.66 10.19
CA ASP A 196 -7.33 21.35 9.61
C ASP A 196 -6.39 21.78 10.73
N PHE A 197 -5.31 21.03 10.93
CA PHE A 197 -4.38 21.18 12.04
C PHE A 197 -2.98 20.74 11.62
N CYS A 198 -1.97 21.20 12.36
CA CYS A 198 -0.60 20.70 12.26
C CYS A 198 -0.11 20.11 13.59
N THR A 199 0.97 19.34 13.54
CA THR A 199 1.71 18.87 14.71
C THR A 199 3.05 19.60 14.82
N LYS A 200 3.73 19.46 15.97
CA LYS A 200 5.11 19.94 16.14
C LYS A 200 6.06 19.38 15.09
N VAL A 201 5.81 18.16 14.59
CA VAL A 201 6.67 17.52 13.60
C VAL A 201 6.53 18.21 12.24
N ASP A 202 5.32 18.68 11.88
CA ASP A 202 5.09 19.49 10.68
C ASP A 202 5.94 20.78 10.75
N VAL A 203 5.88 21.50 11.88
CA VAL A 203 6.64 22.74 12.11
C VAL A 203 8.15 22.50 12.12
N GLU A 204 8.61 21.42 12.76
CA GLU A 204 10.03 21.04 12.80
C GLU A 204 10.56 20.70 11.41
N ASN A 205 9.82 19.89 10.66
CA ASN A 205 10.17 19.50 9.30
C ASN A 205 10.20 20.70 8.36
N GLU A 206 9.23 21.60 8.44
CA GLU A 206 9.24 22.79 7.61
C GLU A 206 10.46 23.68 7.91
N ARG A 207 10.77 23.87 9.21
CA ARG A 207 11.96 24.62 9.63
C ARG A 207 13.24 23.98 9.07
N LEU A 208 13.38 22.66 9.18
CA LEU A 208 14.53 21.91 8.65
C LEU A 208 14.70 22.13 7.15
N VAL A 209 13.61 21.99 6.39
CA VAL A 209 13.63 22.16 4.93
C VAL A 209 13.94 23.61 4.55
N ILE A 210 13.32 24.59 5.20
CA ILE A 210 13.55 26.02 4.96
C ILE A 210 15.01 26.40 5.24
N GLU A 211 15.56 25.99 6.37
CA GLU A 211 16.96 26.28 6.73
C GLU A 211 17.95 25.64 5.74
N GLY A 212 17.69 24.40 5.35
CA GLY A 212 18.47 23.69 4.34
C GLY A 212 18.46 24.40 2.98
N ILE A 213 17.29 24.85 2.53
CA ILE A 213 17.14 25.61 1.29
C ILE A 213 17.86 26.96 1.39
N ARG A 214 17.64 27.74 2.46
CA ARG A 214 18.26 29.06 2.63
C ARG A 214 19.78 28.99 2.69
N THR A 215 20.32 27.91 3.26
CA THR A 215 21.77 27.68 3.33
C THR A 215 22.37 27.47 1.94
N ALA A 216 21.71 26.69 1.08
CA ALA A 216 22.19 26.40 -0.27
C ALA A 216 21.85 27.50 -1.29
N PHE A 217 20.68 28.13 -1.14
CA PHE A 217 20.09 29.06 -2.09
C PHE A 217 19.46 30.28 -1.37
N PRO A 218 20.29 31.20 -0.84
CA PRO A 218 19.83 32.30 0.03
C PRO A 218 18.90 33.30 -0.66
N ASN A 219 18.90 33.34 -2.00
CA ASN A 219 18.09 34.28 -2.78
C ASN A 219 16.80 33.65 -3.35
N HIS A 220 16.55 32.35 -3.12
CA HIS A 220 15.32 31.70 -3.59
C HIS A 220 14.16 32.03 -2.64
N GLN A 221 12.95 32.12 -3.20
CA GLN A 221 11.74 32.20 -2.40
C GLN A 221 11.33 30.81 -1.90
N ILE A 222 10.58 30.77 -0.80
CA ILE A 222 10.05 29.53 -0.23
C ILE A 222 8.60 29.77 0.18
N ILE A 223 7.72 28.86 -0.23
CA ILE A 223 6.31 28.79 0.14
C ILE A 223 6.14 27.47 0.90
N GLY A 224 6.02 27.54 2.21
CA GLY A 224 5.71 26.39 3.07
C GLY A 224 4.27 26.44 3.55
N GLU A 225 3.62 25.28 3.68
CA GLU A 225 2.27 25.17 4.23
C GLU A 225 2.13 25.86 5.59
N GLU A 226 3.02 25.56 6.54
CA GLU A 226 2.90 26.02 7.93
C GLU A 226 3.25 27.50 8.05
N SER A 227 4.24 27.96 7.28
CA SER A 227 4.61 29.38 7.20
C SER A 227 3.51 30.24 6.57
N VAL A 228 2.75 29.70 5.62
CA VAL A 228 1.59 30.40 5.03
C VAL A 228 0.37 30.31 5.96
N GLY A 229 0.15 29.16 6.59
CA GLY A 229 -0.98 28.89 7.47
C GLY A 229 -2.31 29.19 6.79
N THR A 230 -3.12 30.05 7.43
CA THR A 230 -4.42 30.50 6.89
C THR A 230 -4.31 31.73 5.96
N GLY A 231 -3.09 32.15 5.63
CA GLY A 231 -2.83 33.27 4.72
C GLY A 231 -3.12 32.93 3.25
N SER A 232 -3.08 33.96 2.40
CA SER A 232 -3.20 33.76 0.95
C SER A 232 -1.91 33.18 0.38
N VAL A 233 -2.02 32.12 -0.42
CA VAL A 233 -0.86 31.51 -1.06
C VAL A 233 -0.19 32.49 -2.05
N PRO A 234 1.12 32.78 -1.88
CA PRO A 234 1.85 33.67 -2.79
C PRO A 234 1.84 33.16 -4.24
N LYS A 235 1.79 34.10 -5.20
CA LYS A 235 1.94 33.78 -6.62
C LYS A 235 3.41 33.54 -6.95
N LEU A 236 3.68 32.60 -7.86
CA LEU A 236 5.02 32.34 -8.37
C LEU A 236 5.44 33.47 -9.28
N GLU A 237 6.51 34.16 -8.92
CA GLU A 237 7.11 35.20 -9.75
C GLU A 237 8.01 34.57 -10.82
N PRO A 238 7.83 34.86 -12.13
CA PRO A 238 8.61 34.22 -13.19
C PRO A 238 10.14 34.43 -13.08
N THR A 239 10.57 35.52 -12.44
CA THR A 239 11.97 35.93 -12.34
C THR A 239 12.68 35.38 -11.11
N VAL A 240 11.96 34.80 -10.16
CA VAL A 240 12.52 34.34 -8.88
C VAL A 240 12.30 32.84 -8.74
N PRO A 241 13.36 32.04 -8.56
CA PRO A 241 13.19 30.63 -8.25
C PRO A 241 12.51 30.45 -6.88
N THR A 242 11.53 29.55 -6.83
CA THR A 242 10.69 29.36 -5.65
C THR A 242 10.60 27.89 -5.29
N TRP A 243 10.71 27.58 -4.01
CA TRP A 243 10.47 26.24 -3.48
C TRP A 243 9.07 26.19 -2.88
N ILE A 244 8.31 25.14 -3.16
CA ILE A 244 7.02 24.88 -2.52
C ILE A 244 7.18 23.62 -1.67
N VAL A 245 6.79 23.69 -0.40
CA VAL A 245 7.04 22.64 0.60
C VAL A 245 5.74 22.31 1.34
N ASP A 246 5.44 21.01 1.39
CA ASP A 246 4.55 20.41 2.38
C ASP A 246 5.42 19.52 3.29
N PRO A 247 5.58 19.89 4.56
CA PRO A 247 6.42 19.15 5.49
C PRO A 247 5.86 17.77 5.87
N ILE A 248 4.53 17.59 5.85
CA ILE A 248 3.81 16.33 6.10
C ILE A 248 2.44 16.39 5.39
N ASP A 249 2.38 15.88 4.16
CA ASP A 249 1.11 15.61 3.52
C ASP A 249 0.44 14.41 4.21
N GLY A 250 -0.81 14.60 4.61
CA GLY A 250 -1.57 13.65 5.40
C GLY A 250 -1.36 13.75 6.90
N THR A 251 -1.27 14.96 7.47
CA THR A 251 -1.18 15.19 8.94
C THR A 251 -2.24 14.42 9.75
N THR A 252 -3.46 14.26 9.22
CA THR A 252 -4.51 13.43 9.86
C THR A 252 -4.10 11.95 9.92
N ASN A 253 -3.53 11.41 8.85
CA ASN A 253 -2.97 10.05 8.85
C ASN A 253 -1.78 9.94 9.79
N PHE A 254 -0.87 10.93 9.77
CA PHE A 254 0.32 10.96 10.61
C PHE A 254 -0.07 10.89 12.09
N SER A 255 -0.92 11.81 12.55
CA SER A 255 -1.40 11.85 13.93
C SER A 255 -2.19 10.61 14.35
N SER A 256 -2.81 9.91 13.39
CA SER A 256 -3.58 8.68 13.62
C SER A 256 -2.76 7.39 13.61
N GLY A 257 -1.48 7.44 13.23
CA GLY A 257 -0.64 6.23 13.14
C GLY A 257 -0.56 5.61 11.75
N LEU A 258 -1.19 6.21 10.74
CA LEU A 258 -1.29 5.67 9.37
C LEU A 258 -0.10 6.14 8.52
N HIS A 259 1.12 5.97 9.02
CA HIS A 259 2.35 6.51 8.43
C HIS A 259 2.67 6.03 7.01
N ALA A 260 2.12 4.88 6.61
CA ALA A 260 2.24 4.38 5.24
C ALA A 260 1.53 5.28 4.21
N LEU A 261 0.65 6.18 4.67
CA LEU A 261 -0.14 7.12 3.88
C LEU A 261 0.22 8.57 4.26
N THR A 262 1.50 8.83 4.48
CA THR A 262 2.05 10.16 4.77
C THR A 262 3.33 10.37 3.99
N CYS A 263 3.61 11.61 3.58
CA CYS A 263 4.85 11.92 2.88
C CYS A 263 5.30 13.37 3.06
N VAL A 264 6.58 13.62 2.77
CA VAL A 264 7.12 14.97 2.60
C VAL A 264 7.08 15.31 1.11
N SER A 265 6.62 16.51 0.74
CA SER A 265 6.56 16.97 -0.64
C SER A 265 7.37 18.27 -0.82
N ILE A 266 8.26 18.27 -1.80
CA ILE A 266 9.12 19.42 -2.13
C ILE A 266 9.14 19.62 -3.64
N ALA A 267 8.71 20.79 -4.08
CA ALA A 267 8.79 21.24 -5.47
C ALA A 267 9.79 22.38 -5.61
N TYR A 268 10.52 22.40 -6.72
CA TYR A 268 11.31 23.56 -7.13
C TYR A 268 10.74 24.15 -8.43
N CYS A 269 10.54 25.46 -8.43
CA CYS A 269 9.85 26.19 -9.47
C CYS A 269 10.75 27.25 -10.09
N VAL A 270 10.71 27.36 -11.42
CA VAL A 270 11.46 28.35 -12.22
C VAL A 270 10.56 28.85 -13.34
N GLY A 271 10.58 30.16 -13.62
CA GLY A 271 9.77 30.71 -14.71
C GLY A 271 8.27 30.61 -14.44
N GLY A 272 7.85 30.66 -13.18
CA GLY A 272 6.43 30.61 -12.79
C GLY A 272 5.81 29.22 -12.80
N LYS A 273 6.60 28.14 -12.94
CA LYS A 273 6.10 26.75 -12.98
C LYS A 273 6.99 25.77 -12.20
N PRO A 274 6.45 24.67 -11.66
CA PRO A 274 7.24 23.58 -11.11
C PRO A 274 8.09 22.89 -12.18
N VAL A 275 9.36 22.62 -11.88
CA VAL A 275 10.31 21.95 -12.79
C VAL A 275 11.04 20.77 -12.14
N VAL A 276 11.02 20.66 -10.81
CA VAL A 276 11.46 19.47 -10.06
C VAL A 276 10.40 19.13 -9.04
N GLY A 277 10.10 17.84 -8.89
CA GLY A 277 9.21 17.32 -7.86
C GLY A 277 9.86 16.17 -7.10
N VAL A 278 9.77 16.22 -5.77
CA VAL A 278 10.22 15.18 -4.85
C VAL A 278 9.09 14.89 -3.86
N VAL A 279 8.70 13.63 -3.75
CA VAL A 279 7.77 13.14 -2.73
C VAL A 279 8.38 11.93 -2.04
N TYR A 280 8.53 11.98 -0.72
CA TYR A 280 9.10 10.89 0.06
C TYR A 280 8.13 10.39 1.12
N ALA A 281 7.75 9.11 1.02
CA ALA A 281 6.91 8.40 1.97
C ALA A 281 7.78 7.57 2.94
N PRO A 282 8.10 8.07 4.13
CA PRO A 282 9.06 7.40 5.03
C PRO A 282 8.54 6.05 5.54
N GLY A 283 7.24 5.93 5.82
CA GLY A 283 6.65 4.70 6.38
C GLY A 283 6.69 3.48 5.44
N ILE A 284 6.87 3.69 4.14
CA ILE A 284 6.98 2.63 3.13
C ILE A 284 8.27 2.73 2.30
N HIS A 285 9.18 3.63 2.67
CA HIS A 285 10.45 3.88 1.99
C HIS A 285 10.31 4.11 0.46
N GLU A 286 9.33 4.92 0.06
CA GLU A 286 9.15 5.27 -1.36
C GLU A 286 9.51 6.71 -1.62
N LEU A 287 10.50 6.90 -2.51
CA LEU A 287 10.94 8.18 -3.03
C LEU A 287 10.49 8.30 -4.49
N PHE A 288 9.58 9.24 -4.74
CA PHE A 288 9.18 9.65 -6.07
C PHE A 288 9.93 10.93 -6.46
N VAL A 289 10.54 10.93 -7.64
CA VAL A 289 11.32 12.07 -8.14
C VAL A 289 11.05 12.29 -9.62
N ALA A 290 11.03 13.55 -10.02
CA ALA A 290 10.96 13.94 -11.42
C ALA A 290 11.65 15.28 -11.66
N VAL A 291 12.20 15.45 -12.86
CA VAL A 291 12.70 16.72 -13.38
C VAL A 291 12.07 16.90 -14.75
N GLU A 292 11.60 18.13 -15.05
CA GLU A 292 10.99 18.46 -16.35
C GLU A 292 11.86 18.00 -17.51
N GLY A 293 11.27 17.21 -18.42
CA GLY A 293 11.89 16.62 -19.60
C GLY A 293 12.83 15.43 -19.35
N CYS A 294 12.93 14.93 -18.12
CA CYS A 294 13.90 13.89 -17.74
C CYS A 294 13.26 12.59 -17.23
N GLY A 295 11.93 12.51 -17.18
CA GLY A 295 11.17 11.38 -16.68
C GLY A 295 10.92 11.40 -15.17
N ALA A 296 9.96 10.57 -14.74
CA ALA A 296 9.62 10.34 -13.35
C ALA A 296 10.10 8.95 -12.89
N TYR A 297 10.47 8.83 -11.62
CA TYR A 297 11.02 7.59 -11.05
C TYR A 297 10.50 7.37 -9.64
N ARG A 298 10.37 6.10 -9.26
CA ARG A 298 10.14 5.65 -7.89
C ARG A 298 11.26 4.70 -7.48
N ASN A 299 12.07 5.07 -6.50
CA ASN A 299 13.23 4.29 -6.03
C ASN A 299 14.09 3.77 -7.21
N GLY A 300 14.55 4.69 -8.07
CA GLY A 300 15.36 4.37 -9.24
C GLY A 300 14.60 3.77 -10.44
N LYS A 301 13.36 3.32 -10.27
CA LYS A 301 12.57 2.69 -11.35
C LYS A 301 11.73 3.72 -12.08
N ALA A 302 11.88 3.79 -13.40
CA ALA A 302 11.13 4.71 -14.24
C ALA A 302 9.61 4.46 -14.16
N LEU A 303 8.86 5.54 -14.07
CA LEU A 303 7.40 5.58 -14.13
C LEU A 303 7.00 6.03 -15.53
N ARG A 304 6.05 5.31 -16.14
CA ARG A 304 5.52 5.66 -17.45
C ARG A 304 4.16 5.01 -17.68
N GLN A 305 3.16 5.83 -17.98
CA GLN A 305 1.86 5.38 -18.46
C GLN A 305 2.01 4.82 -19.87
N ASP A 306 1.24 3.77 -20.15
CA ASP A 306 1.24 3.09 -21.43
C ASP A 306 -0.13 3.32 -22.08
N PRO A 307 -0.23 4.16 -23.13
CA PRO A 307 -1.52 4.51 -23.75
C PRO A 307 -2.37 3.32 -24.22
N GLU A 308 -1.75 2.18 -24.50
CA GLU A 308 -2.46 0.96 -24.90
C GLU A 308 -3.02 0.18 -23.70
N ARG A 309 -2.32 0.21 -22.57
CA ARG A 309 -2.70 -0.52 -21.34
C ARG A 309 -3.45 0.33 -20.32
N SER A 310 -3.32 1.66 -20.38
CA SER A 310 -3.98 2.58 -19.46
C SER A 310 -5.50 2.43 -19.49
N THR A 311 -6.12 2.49 -18.31
CA THR A 311 -7.58 2.43 -18.18
C THR A 311 -8.23 3.62 -18.87
N LYS A 312 -9.25 3.36 -19.69
CA LYS A 312 -9.92 4.37 -20.53
C LYS A 312 -11.34 4.70 -20.09
N SER A 313 -11.86 4.01 -19.09
CA SER A 313 -13.24 4.22 -18.65
C SER A 313 -13.41 4.06 -17.14
N VAL A 314 -14.28 4.89 -16.56
CA VAL A 314 -14.59 4.92 -15.13
C VAL A 314 -15.00 3.53 -14.64
N SER A 315 -15.79 2.79 -15.41
CA SER A 315 -16.28 1.44 -15.04
C SER A 315 -15.19 0.37 -14.84
N LYS A 316 -13.95 0.64 -15.26
CA LYS A 316 -12.79 -0.24 -15.09
C LYS A 316 -11.77 0.34 -14.10
N ALA A 317 -11.94 1.60 -13.71
CA ALA A 317 -10.98 2.37 -12.96
C ALA A 317 -11.09 2.15 -11.45
N VAL A 318 -9.95 2.15 -10.78
CA VAL A 318 -9.80 2.40 -9.35
C VAL A 318 -9.59 3.91 -9.17
N ILE A 319 -10.55 4.57 -8.53
CA ILE A 319 -10.58 6.03 -8.40
C ILE A 319 -10.33 6.40 -6.95
N CYS A 320 -9.47 7.39 -6.70
CA CYS A 320 -9.32 8.00 -5.40
C CYS A 320 -10.03 9.37 -5.35
N ASN A 321 -10.52 9.74 -4.17
CA ASN A 321 -11.02 11.08 -3.95
C ASN A 321 -10.75 11.56 -2.51
N GLU A 322 -10.62 12.87 -2.35
CA GLU A 322 -10.53 13.50 -1.02
C GLU A 322 -11.76 14.39 -0.76
N MET A 323 -12.24 14.38 0.49
CA MET A 323 -13.40 15.20 0.92
C MET A 323 -12.99 16.62 1.36
N GLY A 324 -11.68 16.88 1.46
CA GLY A 324 -11.16 18.14 1.95
C GLY A 324 -11.49 18.41 3.43
N TYR A 325 -11.27 19.66 3.83
CA TYR A 325 -11.40 20.11 5.21
C TYR A 325 -12.82 20.54 5.58
N THR A 326 -13.68 20.76 4.59
CA THR A 326 -15.04 21.25 4.79
C THR A 326 -15.87 20.37 5.71
N ARG A 327 -16.62 20.99 6.61
CA ARG A 327 -17.67 20.34 7.41
C ARG A 327 -19.02 21.02 7.21
N ASP A 328 -19.11 21.89 6.22
CA ASP A 328 -20.35 22.52 5.82
C ASP A 328 -21.26 21.48 5.11
N PRO A 329 -22.51 21.30 5.55
CA PRO A 329 -23.42 20.31 4.96
C PRO A 329 -23.62 20.48 3.45
N SER A 330 -23.69 21.73 2.95
CA SER A 330 -23.95 21.97 1.52
C SER A 330 -22.77 21.56 0.64
N ASN A 331 -21.53 21.78 1.11
CA ASN A 331 -20.34 21.30 0.42
C ASN A 331 -20.24 19.76 0.48
N LEU A 332 -20.55 19.16 1.63
CA LEU A 332 -20.56 17.70 1.79
C LEU A 332 -21.59 17.02 0.89
N GLU A 333 -22.78 17.60 0.72
CA GLU A 333 -23.80 17.09 -0.20
C GLU A 333 -23.28 17.07 -1.65
N VAL A 334 -22.57 18.12 -2.09
CA VAL A 334 -21.98 18.16 -3.44
C VAL A 334 -20.91 17.09 -3.62
N LEU A 335 -20.00 16.96 -2.66
CA LEU A 335 -18.91 15.99 -2.68
C LEU A 335 -19.45 14.55 -2.72
N THR A 336 -20.39 14.22 -1.82
CA THR A 336 -21.01 12.88 -1.75
C THR A 336 -21.88 12.58 -2.96
N ALA A 337 -22.55 13.58 -3.54
CA ALA A 337 -23.27 13.41 -4.79
C ALA A 337 -22.32 13.09 -5.97
N ALA A 338 -21.16 13.73 -6.04
CA ALA A 338 -20.14 13.42 -7.04
C ALA A 338 -19.61 11.99 -6.89
N GLN A 339 -19.27 11.58 -5.66
CA GLN A 339 -18.89 10.20 -5.35
C GLN A 339 -19.99 9.21 -5.78
N THR A 340 -21.25 9.52 -5.49
CA THR A 340 -22.40 8.70 -5.87
C THR A 340 -22.48 8.53 -7.39
N ARG A 341 -22.30 9.60 -8.17
CA ARG A 341 -22.31 9.53 -9.65
C ARG A 341 -21.16 8.66 -10.19
N VAL A 342 -19.97 8.76 -9.61
CA VAL A 342 -18.81 7.93 -9.98
C VAL A 342 -19.06 6.45 -9.67
N MET A 343 -19.62 6.15 -8.49
CA MET A 343 -19.99 4.79 -8.10
C MET A 343 -21.10 4.20 -8.97
N LEU A 344 -22.14 4.98 -9.28
CA LEU A 344 -23.23 4.56 -10.17
C LEU A 344 -22.75 4.35 -11.62
N ARG A 345 -21.68 5.03 -12.04
CA ARG A 345 -21.00 4.74 -13.32
C ARG A 345 -20.27 3.39 -13.32
N GLY A 346 -20.09 2.78 -12.15
CA GLY A 346 -19.60 1.42 -11.99
C GLY A 346 -18.09 1.33 -11.81
N CYS A 347 -17.45 2.35 -11.23
CA CYS A 347 -16.01 2.28 -10.93
C CYS A 347 -15.65 1.00 -10.18
N LYS A 348 -14.51 0.40 -10.52
CA LYS A 348 -14.08 -0.88 -9.96
C LYS A 348 -13.92 -0.81 -8.45
N ALA A 349 -13.39 0.30 -7.97
CA ALA A 349 -13.33 0.63 -6.56
C ALA A 349 -13.10 2.13 -6.35
N MET A 350 -13.56 2.63 -5.19
CA MET A 350 -13.20 3.96 -4.70
C MET A 350 -12.22 3.84 -3.53
N ARG A 351 -11.34 4.82 -3.40
CA ARG A 351 -10.37 4.99 -2.32
C ARG A 351 -10.43 6.42 -1.79
N GLN A 352 -10.04 6.57 -0.54
CA GLN A 352 -9.75 7.85 0.10
C GLN A 352 -8.55 7.55 1.00
N LEU A 353 -7.37 8.07 0.64
CA LEU A 353 -6.14 7.68 1.31
C LEU A 353 -5.71 8.70 2.36
N GLY A 354 -6.19 9.94 2.28
CA GLY A 354 -5.89 11.01 3.23
C GLY A 354 -4.52 11.65 3.04
N SER A 355 -3.91 11.51 1.85
CA SER A 355 -2.64 12.14 1.46
C SER A 355 -2.68 12.45 -0.04
N GLY A 356 -2.84 13.74 -0.37
CA GLY A 356 -3.07 14.18 -1.75
C GLY A 356 -1.86 13.93 -2.65
N CYS A 357 -0.65 14.09 -2.10
CA CYS A 357 0.59 13.81 -2.83
C CYS A 357 0.73 12.32 -3.14
N LEU A 358 0.42 11.43 -2.19
CA LEU A 358 0.49 9.99 -2.44
C LEU A 358 -0.60 9.50 -3.39
N ASP A 359 -1.79 10.09 -3.35
CA ASP A 359 -2.82 9.80 -4.34
C ASP A 359 -2.32 10.06 -5.76
N LEU A 360 -1.71 11.23 -6.00
CA LEU A 360 -1.14 11.59 -7.29
C LEU A 360 0.04 10.71 -7.68
N CYS A 361 0.96 10.42 -6.76
CA CYS A 361 2.08 9.51 -6.98
C CYS A 361 1.61 8.07 -7.29
N TYR A 362 0.48 7.65 -6.73
CA TYR A 362 -0.11 6.35 -7.01
C TYR A 362 -0.80 6.29 -8.36
N VAL A 363 -1.33 7.41 -8.87
CA VAL A 363 -1.72 7.52 -10.30
C VAL A 363 -0.47 7.45 -11.19
N ALA A 364 0.58 8.22 -10.88
CA ALA A 364 1.84 8.22 -11.64
C ALA A 364 2.51 6.84 -11.71
N SER A 365 2.34 6.01 -10.69
CA SER A 365 2.87 4.64 -10.63
C SER A 365 1.88 3.54 -11.06
N GLY A 366 0.68 3.91 -11.54
CA GLY A 366 -0.33 2.97 -12.04
C GLY A 366 -1.00 2.11 -10.97
N ARG A 367 -0.93 2.52 -9.70
CA ARG A 367 -1.64 1.86 -8.57
C ARG A 367 -3.08 2.34 -8.45
N LEU A 368 -3.33 3.58 -8.87
CA LEU A 368 -4.63 4.18 -9.06
C LEU A 368 -4.79 4.57 -10.53
N ASP A 369 -6.01 4.57 -11.04
CA ASP A 369 -6.28 4.99 -12.42
C ASP A 369 -6.60 6.49 -12.49
N ALA A 370 -7.22 7.05 -11.46
CA ALA A 370 -7.46 8.48 -11.35
C ALA A 370 -7.62 8.94 -9.90
N VAL A 371 -7.36 10.22 -9.65
CA VAL A 371 -7.74 10.94 -8.43
C VAL A 371 -8.47 12.23 -8.79
N TYR A 372 -9.46 12.60 -7.99
CA TYR A 372 -10.03 13.94 -8.04
C TYR A 372 -10.20 14.52 -6.63
N ALA A 373 -10.01 15.82 -6.51
CA ALA A 373 -10.25 16.54 -5.28
C ALA A 373 -10.70 17.98 -5.56
N GLY A 374 -11.29 18.58 -4.53
CA GLY A 374 -11.56 20.00 -4.49
C GLY A 374 -12.74 20.46 -5.36
N LEU A 375 -13.96 20.14 -4.93
CA LEU A 375 -15.19 20.63 -5.53
C LEU A 375 -15.71 21.84 -4.74
N ARG A 376 -16.29 22.85 -5.42
CA ARG A 376 -16.91 24.05 -4.81
C ARG A 376 -15.96 24.92 -3.96
N ASN A 377 -14.74 25.19 -4.45
CA ASN A 377 -13.71 26.02 -3.81
C ASN A 377 -13.11 25.47 -2.51
N GLU A 378 -13.58 24.33 -2.02
CA GLU A 378 -12.81 23.48 -1.12
C GLU A 378 -11.73 22.82 -1.94
N GLY A 379 -10.50 22.77 -1.44
CA GLY A 379 -9.42 22.38 -2.33
C GLY A 379 -8.05 22.34 -1.72
N TRP A 380 -7.20 21.62 -2.42
CA TRP A 380 -5.78 21.57 -2.21
C TRP A 380 -5.11 22.91 -2.57
N ASN A 381 -3.99 23.16 -1.95
CA ASN A 381 -3.10 24.28 -2.19
C ASN A 381 -1.89 23.82 -3.01
N PRO A 382 -1.07 24.74 -3.56
CA PRO A 382 0.08 24.38 -4.36
C PRO A 382 1.04 23.37 -3.73
N TRP A 383 1.18 23.35 -2.40
CA TRP A 383 2.07 22.39 -1.72
C TRP A 383 1.59 20.94 -1.78
N ASP A 384 0.28 20.72 -1.88
CA ASP A 384 -0.36 19.40 -2.00
C ASP A 384 -0.18 18.74 -3.39
N TYR A 385 0.32 19.48 -4.39
CA TYR A 385 0.43 18.94 -5.75
C TYR A 385 1.55 19.50 -6.63
N ALA A 386 2.28 20.56 -6.26
CA ALA A 386 3.31 21.14 -7.13
C ALA A 386 4.42 20.13 -7.49
N ALA A 387 4.86 19.32 -6.52
CA ALA A 387 5.85 18.28 -6.76
C ALA A 387 5.25 17.15 -7.62
N CYS A 388 4.04 16.73 -7.25
CA CYS A 388 3.29 15.69 -7.93
C CYS A 388 2.95 16.06 -9.38
N LEU A 389 2.74 17.33 -9.69
CA LEU A 389 2.48 17.81 -11.05
C LEU A 389 3.65 17.46 -11.97
N VAL A 390 4.89 17.69 -11.54
CA VAL A 390 6.08 17.29 -12.30
C VAL A 390 6.14 15.78 -12.44
N ILE A 391 5.89 15.04 -11.35
CA ILE A 391 5.92 13.56 -11.33
C ILE A 391 4.87 12.95 -12.27
N CYS A 392 3.63 13.42 -12.20
CA CYS A 392 2.52 12.97 -13.03
C CYS A 392 2.76 13.29 -14.51
N ASN A 393 3.17 14.52 -14.84
CA ASN A 393 3.44 14.92 -16.21
C ASN A 393 4.56 14.08 -16.83
N GLU A 394 5.68 13.92 -16.11
CA GLU A 394 6.82 13.11 -16.58
C GLU A 394 6.51 11.61 -16.63
N ALA A 395 5.54 11.14 -15.84
CA ALA A 395 5.01 9.77 -15.95
C ALA A 395 4.02 9.61 -17.13
N GLY A 396 3.59 10.70 -17.79
CA GLY A 396 2.60 10.66 -18.86
C GLY A 396 1.15 10.61 -18.39
N CYS A 397 0.88 10.98 -17.14
CA CYS A 397 -0.47 11.21 -16.65
C CYS A 397 -1.00 12.56 -17.15
N ILE A 398 -2.31 12.74 -17.03
CA ILE A 398 -2.99 14.00 -17.36
C ILE A 398 -3.52 14.58 -16.06
N MET A 399 -3.10 15.81 -15.75
CA MET A 399 -3.55 16.55 -14.58
C MET A 399 -4.16 17.88 -15.00
N GLU A 400 -5.40 18.13 -14.57
CA GLU A 400 -6.20 19.29 -14.97
C GLU A 400 -7.08 19.77 -13.81
N SER A 401 -7.54 21.02 -13.89
CA SER A 401 -8.59 21.51 -13.01
C SER A 401 -9.95 20.96 -13.46
N ILE A 402 -10.89 20.81 -12.53
CA ILE A 402 -12.22 20.26 -12.83
C ILE A 402 -13.06 21.28 -13.60
N GLU A 403 -13.14 22.52 -13.08
CA GLU A 403 -13.99 23.59 -13.61
C GLU A 403 -13.21 24.72 -14.32
N ALA A 404 -11.92 24.87 -14.05
CA ALA A 404 -11.13 25.96 -14.63
C ALA A 404 -10.74 25.68 -16.09
N GLN A 405 -10.69 26.73 -16.89
CA GLN A 405 -10.12 26.66 -18.24
C GLN A 405 -8.63 26.36 -18.15
N SER A 406 -8.10 25.60 -19.12
CA SER A 406 -6.66 25.34 -19.24
C SER A 406 -5.90 26.67 -19.25
N VAL A 407 -4.82 26.75 -18.46
CA VAL A 407 -3.93 27.92 -18.42
C VAL A 407 -2.62 27.63 -19.15
N GLU A 408 -1.92 28.67 -19.60
CA GLU A 408 -0.60 28.52 -20.20
C GLU A 408 0.45 28.25 -19.12
N GLY A 409 1.31 27.25 -19.34
CA GLY A 409 2.26 26.75 -18.33
C GLY A 409 1.74 25.53 -17.57
N CYS A 410 2.61 24.87 -16.79
CA CYS A 410 2.23 23.76 -15.90
C CYS A 410 1.48 22.58 -16.58
N GLY A 411 1.69 22.35 -17.87
CA GLY A 411 0.98 21.29 -18.61
C GLY A 411 -0.51 21.57 -18.83
N GLY A 412 -0.96 22.83 -18.71
CA GLY A 412 -2.38 23.21 -18.83
C GLY A 412 -3.09 23.35 -17.48
N PHE A 413 -2.45 22.95 -16.38
CA PHE A 413 -3.01 22.96 -15.03
C PHE A 413 -2.82 24.32 -14.33
N ASP A 414 -3.88 24.86 -13.73
CA ASP A 414 -3.79 26.04 -12.89
C ASP A 414 -3.32 25.66 -11.49
N LEU A 415 -2.07 26.01 -11.17
CA LEU A 415 -1.44 25.79 -9.87
C LEU A 415 -2.21 26.44 -8.71
N TYR A 416 -3.13 27.36 -8.98
CA TYR A 416 -3.94 28.01 -7.94
C TYR A 416 -5.41 27.62 -7.99
N SER A 417 -5.74 26.63 -8.84
CA SER A 417 -7.06 26.03 -8.81
C SER A 417 -7.27 25.34 -7.47
N LYS A 418 -8.49 25.47 -6.95
CA LYS A 418 -8.96 24.69 -5.81
C LYS A 418 -9.40 23.29 -6.21
N SER A 419 -9.38 22.95 -7.50
CA SER A 419 -9.81 21.66 -8.00
C SER A 419 -8.69 20.95 -8.75
N VAL A 420 -8.63 19.64 -8.61
CA VAL A 420 -7.69 18.80 -9.33
C VAL A 420 -8.36 17.52 -9.79
N LEU A 421 -7.99 17.09 -10.98
CA LEU A 421 -8.34 15.83 -11.58
C LEU A 421 -7.09 15.30 -12.29
N CYS A 422 -6.61 14.14 -11.85
CA CYS A 422 -5.47 13.47 -12.45
C CYS A 422 -5.88 12.06 -12.88
N GLY A 423 -5.44 11.61 -14.07
CA GLY A 423 -5.73 10.27 -14.56
C GLY A 423 -4.70 9.71 -15.52
N VAL A 424 -4.73 8.40 -15.71
CA VAL A 424 -3.79 7.64 -16.56
C VAL A 424 -4.09 7.72 -18.07
N SER A 425 -5.24 8.27 -18.46
CA SER A 425 -5.63 8.47 -19.87
C SER A 425 -6.58 9.65 -20.05
N ARG A 426 -6.63 10.19 -21.28
CA ARG A 426 -7.49 11.31 -21.64
C ARG A 426 -8.96 10.92 -21.56
N GLU A 427 -9.29 9.74 -22.09
CA GLU A 427 -10.65 9.20 -22.10
C GLU A 427 -11.21 9.04 -20.68
N LEU A 428 -10.38 8.57 -19.75
CA LEU A 428 -10.78 8.44 -18.35
C LEU A 428 -10.98 9.81 -17.69
N VAL A 429 -10.06 10.77 -17.90
CA VAL A 429 -10.17 12.13 -17.36
C VAL A 429 -11.42 12.82 -17.88
N ASP A 430 -11.71 12.74 -19.18
CA ASP A 430 -12.88 13.37 -19.79
C ASP A 430 -14.19 12.76 -19.29
N GLU A 431 -14.26 11.42 -19.20
CA GLU A 431 -15.42 10.73 -18.64
C GLU A 431 -15.62 11.10 -17.17
N LEU A 432 -14.56 11.05 -16.36
CA LEU A 432 -14.64 11.37 -14.93
C LEU A 432 -15.05 12.82 -14.71
N ARG A 433 -14.46 13.79 -15.43
CA ARG A 433 -14.85 15.20 -15.38
C ARG A 433 -16.35 15.38 -15.64
N SER A 434 -16.91 14.67 -16.62
CA SER A 434 -18.34 14.76 -16.95
C SER A 434 -19.27 14.31 -15.82
N LEU A 435 -18.77 13.47 -14.91
CA LEU A 435 -19.49 13.02 -13.71
C LEU A 435 -19.30 13.99 -12.54
N LEU A 436 -18.20 14.74 -12.51
CA LEU A 436 -17.89 15.66 -11.41
C LEU A 436 -18.64 16.98 -11.56
N ILE A 437 -18.71 17.53 -12.78
CA ILE A 437 -19.42 18.77 -13.07
C ILE A 437 -20.94 18.54 -12.97
N LEU A 438 -21.60 19.33 -12.12
CA LEU A 438 -23.05 19.36 -12.06
C LEU A 438 -23.57 20.08 -13.32
N LYS A 439 -24.35 19.39 -14.15
CA LYS A 439 -25.21 20.10 -15.11
C LYS A 439 -26.38 20.66 -14.31
N GLU A 440 -26.47 21.98 -14.27
CA GLU A 440 -27.64 22.70 -13.73
C GLU A 440 -28.94 22.30 -14.42
#